data_AF-A0A7V9MMA0-F1
#
_entry.id   AF-A0A7V9MMA0-F1
#
_cell.length_a   1.000
_cell.length_b   1.000
_cell.length_c   1.000
_cell.angle_alpha   90.00
_cell.angle_beta   90.00
_cell.angle_gamma   90.00
#
_symmetry.space_group_name_H-M   'P 1'
#
loop_
_entity.id
_entity.type
_entity.pdbx_description
1 polymer ?
#
loop_
_entity_poly.entity_id
_entity_poly.type
_entity_poly.pdbx_seq_one_letter_code
_entity_poly.pdbx_strand_id
1 'polypeptide(L)'
;MAYSHKNSRGQTYYLHSRKAGRGGTSNRDLFFFAKEPRESALDKLPEGYEVIESERTGLPILKKTGGSSKAAKTATKAKIPETKKKEKAK
;
A
#
# COMPACT_ATOMS: atom_id res chain seq x y z
N MET A 1 -11.29 -1.20 -0.20
CA MET A 1 -10.87 -1.25 1.22
C MET A 1 -9.44 -0.79 1.29
N ALA A 2 -9.13 0.22 2.12
CA ALA A 2 -7.77 0.74 2.26
C ALA A 2 -6.79 -0.35 2.75
N TYR A 3 -5.58 -0.34 2.19
CA TYR A 3 -4.48 -1.20 2.64
C TYR A 3 -4.12 -0.85 4.09
N SER A 4 -4.16 -1.85 4.96
CA SER A 4 -3.79 -1.70 6.38
C SER A 4 -2.58 -2.56 6.73
N HIS A 5 -1.75 -2.06 7.63
CA HIS A 5 -0.57 -2.73 8.15
C HIS A 5 -0.50 -2.56 9.67
N LYS A 6 -0.32 -3.65 10.38
CA LYS A 6 -0.15 -3.65 11.84
C LYS A 6 1.34 -3.67 12.15
N ASN A 7 1.83 -2.67 12.87
CA ASN A 7 3.22 -2.61 13.30
C ASN A 7 3.50 -3.59 14.45
N SER A 8 4.77 -3.74 14.80
CA SER A 8 5.23 -4.59 15.92
C SER A 8 4.67 -4.15 17.27
N ARG A 9 4.23 -2.89 17.39
CA ARG A 9 3.60 -2.31 18.58
C ARG A 9 2.08 -2.54 18.64
N GLY A 10 1.52 -3.26 17.69
CA GLY A 10 0.10 -3.59 17.64
C GLY A 10 -0.82 -2.48 17.14
N GLN A 11 -0.27 -1.39 16.63
CA GLN A 11 -1.01 -0.27 16.05
C GLN A 11 -1.26 -0.51 14.55
N THR A 12 -2.50 -0.31 14.13
CA THR A 12 -2.90 -0.40 12.73
C THR A 12 -2.72 0.95 12.05
N TYR A 13 -2.07 0.91 10.89
CA TYR A 13 -1.91 2.05 10.02
C TYR A 13 -2.47 1.73 8.64
N TYR A 14 -2.92 2.75 7.94
CA TYR A 14 -3.49 2.70 6.60
C TYR A 14 -2.56 3.42 5.64
N LEU A 15 -2.44 2.91 4.42
CA LEU A 15 -1.63 3.53 3.38
C LEU A 15 -2.40 4.68 2.72
N HIS A 16 -1.74 5.83 2.57
CA HIS A 16 -2.25 7.00 1.86
C HIS A 16 -1.27 7.52 0.82
N SER A 17 -1.78 8.25 -0.16
CA SER A 17 -0.98 9.04 -1.10
C SER A 17 -1.43 10.49 -1.13
N ARG A 18 -0.48 11.42 -1.18
CA ARG A 18 -0.77 12.83 -1.50
C ARG A 18 0.25 13.37 -2.49
N LYS A 19 -0.17 14.36 -3.27
CA LYS A 19 0.77 15.14 -4.08
C LYS A 19 1.53 16.09 -3.18
N ALA A 20 2.83 15.83 -2.99
CA ALA A 20 3.74 16.72 -2.31
C ALA A 20 4.59 17.44 -3.36
N GLY A 21 4.21 18.69 -3.66
CA GLY A 21 5.02 19.61 -4.45
C GLY A 21 5.89 20.46 -3.53
N ARG A 22 7.20 20.55 -3.80
CA ARG A 22 8.07 21.53 -3.17
C ARG A 22 8.38 22.62 -4.19
N GLY A 23 7.56 23.67 -4.18
CA GLY A 23 7.90 25.04 -4.60
C GLY A 23 8.46 25.33 -6.00
N GLY A 24 8.50 24.40 -6.96
CA GLY A 24 8.89 24.78 -8.32
C GLY A 24 9.19 23.68 -9.34
N THR A 25 9.54 22.45 -8.95
CA THR A 25 10.15 21.51 -9.93
C THR A 25 9.39 20.20 -10.16
N SER A 26 8.61 19.66 -9.21
CA SER A 26 7.81 18.45 -9.46
C SER A 26 6.74 18.23 -8.39
N ASN A 27 5.53 17.88 -8.83
CA ASN A 27 4.54 17.21 -7.98
C ASN A 27 4.94 15.73 -7.87
N ARG A 28 5.45 15.30 -6.71
CA ARG A 28 5.75 13.90 -6.44
C ARG A 28 4.63 13.31 -5.60
N ASP A 29 4.24 12.08 -5.92
CA ASP A 29 3.33 11.34 -5.07
C ASP A 29 4.10 10.87 -3.82
N LEU A 30 3.68 11.38 -2.67
CA LEU A 30 4.18 10.99 -1.37
C LEU A 30 3.25 9.93 -0.80
N PHE A 31 3.79 8.73 -0.63
CA PHE A 31 3.10 7.64 0.05
C PHE A 31 3.46 7.63 1.54
N PHE A 32 2.46 7.53 2.42
CA PHE A 32 2.66 7.57 3.87
C PHE A 32 1.61 6.75 4.59
N PHE A 33 1.94 6.31 5.80
CA PHE A 33 1.02 5.57 6.67
C PHE A 33 0.39 6.48 7.73
N ALA A 34 -0.92 6.38 7.93
CA ALA A 34 -1.67 7.13 8.95
C ALA A 34 -2.58 6.22 9.77
N LYS A 35 -2.99 6.63 10.97
CA LYS A 35 -3.82 5.81 11.87
C LYS A 35 -5.27 5.70 11.43
N GLU A 36 -5.74 6.61 10.59
CA GLU A 36 -7.13 6.69 10.14
C GLU A 36 -7.18 6.68 8.62
N PRO A 37 -8.04 5.85 8.00
CA PRO A 37 -8.30 5.93 6.58
C PRO A 37 -9.04 7.23 6.27
N ARG A 38 -8.64 7.89 5.19
CA ARG A 38 -9.19 9.13 4.67
C ARG A 38 -9.38 8.94 3.17
N GLU A 39 -9.91 9.95 2.49
CA GLU A 39 -10.11 9.91 1.03
C GLU A 39 -8.83 9.65 0.24
N SER A 40 -7.67 9.96 0.82
CA SER A 40 -6.35 9.71 0.24
C SER A 40 -5.82 8.29 0.44
N ALA A 41 -6.60 7.40 1.04
CA ALA A 41 -6.18 6.03 1.32
C ALA A 41 -6.12 5.19 0.04
N LEU A 42 -5.09 4.35 -0.08
CA LEU A 42 -4.91 3.45 -1.21
C LEU A 42 -5.31 2.03 -0.83
N ASP A 43 -5.97 1.32 -1.74
CA ASP A 43 -6.34 -0.08 -1.52
C ASP A 43 -5.17 -1.06 -1.69
N LYS A 44 -4.06 -0.63 -2.32
CA LYS A 44 -2.91 -1.49 -2.64
C LYS A 44 -1.58 -0.77 -2.52
N LEU A 45 -0.55 -1.54 -2.20
CA LEU A 45 0.83 -1.08 -2.26
C LEU A 45 1.25 -0.83 -3.73
N PRO A 46 1.93 0.28 -4.03
CA PRO A 46 2.51 0.49 -5.36
C PRO A 46 3.64 -0.51 -5.62
N GLU A 47 3.79 -0.93 -6.87
CA GLU A 47 4.86 -1.86 -7.28
C GLU A 47 6.25 -1.24 -7.06
N GLY A 48 7.21 -2.07 -6.63
CA GLY A 48 8.58 -1.62 -6.35
C GLY A 48 8.75 -0.87 -5.03
N TYR A 49 7.74 -0.91 -4.16
CA TYR A 49 7.82 -0.45 -2.78
C TYR A 49 7.60 -1.62 -1.81
N GLU A 50 8.31 -1.58 -0.70
CA GLU A 50 8.16 -2.50 0.43
C GLU A 50 7.78 -1.73 1.69
N VAL A 51 6.99 -2.35 2.57
CA VAL A 51 6.69 -1.77 3.90
C VAL A 51 7.81 -2.20 4.84
N ILE A 52 8.50 -1.24 5.43
CA ILE A 52 9.46 -1.45 6.51
C ILE A 52 8.99 -0.70 7.75
N GLU A 53 9.33 -1.19 8.94
CA GLU A 53 9.07 -0.52 10.20
C GLU A 53 10.33 0.20 10.66
N SER A 54 10.22 1.47 11.07
CA SER A 54 11.33 2.15 11.74
C SER A 54 11.48 1.63 13.16
N GLU A 55 12.62 1.04 13.50
CA GLU A 55 12.89 0.53 14.86
C GLU A 55 12.76 1.63 15.94
N ARG A 56 13.12 2.88 15.58
CA ARG A 56 13.10 4.01 16.51
C ARG A 56 11.68 4.46 16.87
N THR A 57 10.77 4.52 15.90
CA THR A 57 9.43 5.09 16.09
C THR A 57 8.30 4.06 16.02
N GLY A 58 8.58 2.87 15.51
CA GLY A 58 7.59 1.85 15.15
C GLY A 58 6.69 2.27 13.98
N LEU A 59 7.06 3.30 13.21
CA LEU A 59 6.24 3.81 12.12
C LEU A 59 6.46 2.97 10.85
N PRO A 60 5.40 2.41 10.24
CA PRO A 60 5.50 1.78 8.92
C PRO A 60 5.81 2.85 7.88
N ILE A 61 6.86 2.62 7.09
CA ILE A 61 7.29 3.50 6.01
C ILE A 61 7.49 2.67 4.74
N LEU A 62 7.29 3.31 3.58
CA LEU A 62 7.56 2.67 2.29
C LEU A 62 9.00 2.90 1.90
N LYS A 63 9.73 1.81 1.67
CA LYS A 63 11.07 1.84 1.08
C LYS A 63 10.99 1.42 -0.37
N LYS A 64 11.73 2.11 -1.23
CA LYS A 64 11.82 1.77 -2.65
C LYS A 64 12.87 0.67 -2.80
N THR A 65 12.49 -0.50 -3.33
CA THR A 65 13.37 -1.67 -3.45
C THR A 65 14.27 -1.67 -4.69
N GLY A 66 14.17 -0.66 -5.55
CA GLY A 66 15.06 -0.51 -6.71
C GLY A 66 14.88 0.84 -7.40
N GLY A 67 15.95 1.62 -7.51
CA GLY A 67 15.97 2.85 -8.28
C GLY A 67 15.92 2.58 -9.78
N SER A 68 14.82 2.97 -10.43
CA SER A 68 14.66 3.33 -11.85
C SER A 68 14.96 2.29 -12.93
N SER A 69 13.91 1.71 -13.53
CA SER A 69 13.55 1.92 -14.94
C SER A 69 12.50 0.90 -15.40
N LYS A 70 11.71 1.33 -16.40
CA LYS A 70 10.72 0.58 -17.18
C LYS A 70 9.30 0.51 -16.61
N ALA A 71 8.46 1.33 -17.23
CA ALA A 71 7.03 1.11 -17.35
C ALA A 71 6.73 -0.36 -17.73
N ALA A 72 5.83 -0.97 -16.98
CA ALA A 72 5.01 -2.11 -17.39
C ALA A 72 3.67 -1.91 -16.65
N LYS A 73 2.56 -1.53 -17.28
CA LYS A 73 1.74 -2.37 -18.15
C LYS A 73 1.82 -3.84 -17.74
N THR A 74 1.08 -4.23 -16.68
CA THR A 74 0.16 -5.39 -16.68
C THR A 74 -0.44 -5.60 -15.29
N ALA A 75 -1.74 -5.36 -15.13
CA ALA A 75 -2.55 -6.06 -14.12
C ALA A 75 -4.03 -6.17 -14.56
N THR A 76 -4.27 -6.49 -15.83
CA THR A 76 -5.37 -7.41 -16.13
C THR A 76 -4.89 -8.80 -15.72
N LYS A 77 -5.44 -9.33 -14.62
CA LYS A 77 -5.95 -10.71 -14.49
C LYS A 77 -6.16 -11.05 -13.01
N ALA A 78 -7.45 -11.12 -12.67
CA ALA A 78 -8.06 -12.09 -11.78
C ALA A 78 -7.16 -12.85 -10.80
N LYS A 79 -7.38 -12.62 -9.50
CA LYS A 79 -7.44 -13.69 -8.50
C LYS A 79 -8.20 -13.19 -7.28
N ILE A 80 -9.52 -13.34 -7.32
CA ILE A 80 -10.33 -13.55 -6.11
C ILE A 80 -10.10 -15.03 -5.79
N PRO A 81 -9.39 -15.39 -4.72
CA PRO A 81 -9.31 -16.78 -4.31
C PRO A 81 -10.63 -17.16 -3.60
N GLU A 82 -11.35 -18.07 -4.27
CA GLU A 82 -11.77 -19.34 -3.70
C GLU A 82 -12.68 -19.32 -2.45
N THR A 83 -13.95 -19.63 -2.66
CA THR A 83 -14.64 -20.61 -1.81
C THR A 83 -15.29 -21.67 -2.70
N LYS A 84 -14.72 -22.87 -2.67
CA LYS A 84 -15.27 -24.09 -3.30
C LYS A 84 -15.87 -24.96 -2.18
N LYS A 85 -17.00 -25.60 -2.51
CA LYS A 85 -17.62 -26.82 -1.94
C LYS A 85 -18.46 -26.70 -0.66
N LYS A 86 -19.76 -27.03 -0.78
CA LYS A 86 -20.39 -28.37 -0.64
C LYS A 86 -21.87 -28.21 -1.04
N GLU A 87 -22.40 -28.87 -2.08
CA GLU A 87 -22.85 -30.26 -2.17
C GLU A 87 -23.99 -30.64 -1.20
N LYS A 88 -25.18 -30.87 -1.79
CA LYS A 88 -26.25 -31.86 -1.52
C LYS A 88 -27.62 -31.22 -1.84
N ALA A 89 -28.33 -31.55 -2.92
CA ALA A 89 -28.85 -32.86 -3.35
C ALA A 89 -29.65 -33.56 -2.26
N LYS A 90 -30.95 -33.28 -2.22
CA LYS A 90 -32.02 -34.27 -2.06
C LYS A 90 -33.26 -33.76 -2.78
#